data_AF-A0A9P7NVI9-F1
#
_entry.id   AF-A0A9P7NVI9-F1
#
_cell.length_a   1.000
_cell.length_b   1.000
_cell.length_c   1.000
_cell.angle_alpha   90.00
_cell.angle_beta   90.00
_cell.angle_gamma   90.00
#
_symmetry.space_group_name_H-M   'P 1'
#
loop_
_entity.id
_entity.type
_entity.pdbx_description
1 polymer ?
#
loop_
_entity_poly.entity_id
_entity_poly.type
_entity_poly.pdbx_seq_one_letter_code
_entity_poly.pdbx_strand_id
1 'polypeptide(L)' 'MAAPLTRPHALLNYAWSQNPALLHDPVHKAIAGTMVAIMWVSGWWYSKNGVTGPKVAVGVMGALQAYTAFAA' A
#
# COMPACT_ATOMS: atom_id res chain seq x y z
N MET A 1 -5.39 5.76 22.30
CA MET A 1 -3.97 5.35 22.42
C MET A 1 -3.51 4.91 21.04
N ALA A 2 -2.68 5.71 20.36
CA ALA A 2 -2.12 5.32 19.06
C ALA A 2 -1.06 4.23 19.30
N ALA A 3 -1.18 3.10 18.61
CA ALA A 3 -0.22 2.00 18.74
C ALA A 3 1.20 2.49 18.39
N PRO A 4 2.24 2.04 19.10
CA PRO A 4 3.61 2.43 18.79
C PRO A 4 3.97 2.04 17.36
N LEU A 5 4.65 2.93 16.63
CA LEU A 5 5.08 2.76 15.23
C LEU A 5 6.24 1.76 15.10
N THR A 6 6.17 0.60 15.75
CA THR A 6 7.23 -0.42 15.72
C THR A 6 7.15 -1.30 14.47
N ARG A 7 6.08 -1.18 13.67
CA ARG A 7 5.93 -1.96 12.44
C ARG A 7 6.65 -1.26 11.28
N PRO A 8 7.52 -1.95 10.54
CA PRO A 8 8.36 -1.34 9.49
C PRO A 8 7.52 -0.68 8.38
N HIS A 9 6.35 -1.24 8.06
CA HIS A 9 5.42 -0.64 7.10
C HIS A 9 4.83 0.69 7.57
N ALA A 10 4.59 0.84 8.87
CA ALA A 10 4.05 2.08 9.42
C ALA A 10 5.11 3.20 9.41
N LEU A 11 6.36 2.85 9.72
CA LEU A 11 7.50 3.77 9.62
C LEU A 11 7.75 4.22 8.19
N LEU A 12 7.66 3.31 7.22
CA LEU A 12 7.85 3.64 5.81
C LEU A 12 6.76 4.58 5.28
N ASN A 13 5.48 4.31 5.60
CA ASN A 13 4.38 5.20 5.23
C ASN A 13 4.51 6.57 5.93
N TYR A 14 4.99 6.60 7.17
CA TYR A 14 5.24 7.85 7.88
C TYR A 14 6.37 8.67 7.23
N ALA A 15 7.46 8.02 6.83
CA ALA A 15 8.56 8.68 6.12
C ALA A 15 8.09 9.31 4.79
N TRP A 16 7.29 8.59 4.01
CA TRP A 16 6.68 9.12 2.77
C TRP A 16 5.71 10.27 3.03
N SER A 17 4.95 10.22 4.13
CA SER A 17 4.06 11.33 4.53
C SER A 17 4.83 12.58 4.93
N GLN A 18 6.04 12.45 5.48
CA GLN A 18 6.88 13.59 5.84
C GLN A 18 7.63 14.16 4.63
N ASN A 19 8.03 13.31 3.68
CA ASN A 19 8.74 13.73 2.48
C ASN A 19 8.23 12.99 1.23
N PRO A 20 7.28 13.57 0.48
CA PRO A 20 6.73 12.98 -0.73
C PRO A 20 7.77 12.78 -1.84
N ALA A 21 8.84 13.57 -1.85
CA ALA A 21 9.90 13.47 -2.87
C ALA A 21 10.63 12.12 -2.83
N LEU A 22 10.56 11.39 -1.70
CA LEU A 22 11.08 10.04 -1.60
C LEU A 22 10.42 9.09 -2.60
N LEU A 23 9.17 9.30 -3.03
CA LEU A 23 8.53 8.45 -4.04
C LEU A 23 9.12 8.63 -5.45
N HIS A 24 9.90 9.69 -5.70
CA HIS A 24 10.64 9.87 -6.95
C HIS A 24 11.94 9.07 -6.98
N ASP A 25 12.46 8.68 -5.81
CA ASP A 25 13.61 7.79 -5.72
C ASP A 25 13.21 6.37 -6.21
N PRO A 26 13.97 5.77 -7.13
CA PRO A 26 13.60 4.51 -7.77
C PRO A 26 13.43 3.35 -6.78
N VAL A 27 14.15 3.36 -5.65
CA VAL A 27 14.05 2.30 -4.64
C VAL A 27 12.74 2.41 -3.87
N HIS A 28 12.38 3.60 -3.42
CA HIS A 28 11.13 3.84 -2.70
C HIS A 28 9.92 3.59 -3.61
N LYS A 29 10.02 3.97 -4.88
CA LYS A 29 9.00 3.68 -5.89
C LYS A 29 8.82 2.18 -6.12
N ALA A 30 9.92 1.41 -6.17
CA ALA A 30 9.86 -0.05 -6.28
C ALA A 30 9.23 -0.71 -5.03
N ILE A 31 9.54 -0.21 -3.83
CA ILE A 31 8.92 -0.70 -2.59
C ILE A 31 7.43 -0.40 -2.57
N ALA A 32 7.02 0.82 -2.93
CA ALA A 32 5.61 1.20 -3.06
C ALA A 32 4.88 0.30 -4.07
N GLY A 33 5.47 0.08 -5.24
CA GLY A 33 4.93 -0.82 -6.26
C GLY A 33 4.78 -2.27 -5.78
N THR A 34 5.73 -2.77 -4.99
CA THR A 34 5.65 -4.12 -4.41
C THR A 34 4.51 -4.23 -3.40
N MET A 35 4.31 -3.21 -2.56
CA MET A 35 3.19 -3.18 -1.61
C MET A 35 1.83 -3.19 -2.34
N VAL A 36 1.70 -2.42 -3.42
CA VAL A 36 0.52 -2.42 -4.30
C VAL A 36 0.29 -3.80 -4.91
N ALA A 37 1.34 -4.44 -5.42
CA ALA A 37 1.25 -5.77 -6.03
C ALA A 37 0.78 -6.82 -5.01
N ILE A 38 1.30 -6.81 -3.78
CA ILE A 38 0.88 -7.71 -2.70
C ILE A 38 -0.61 -7.50 -2.36
N MET A 39 -1.06 -6.24 -2.29
CA MET A 39 -2.48 -5.94 -2.05
C MET A 39 -3.37 -6.45 -3.19
N TRP A 40 -2.95 -6.29 -4.44
CA TRP A 40 -3.68 -6.81 -5.61
C TRP A 40 -3.76 -8.34 -5.61
N VAL A 41 -2.65 -9.03 -5.35
CA VAL A 41 -2.62 -10.50 -5.26
C VAL A 41 -3.51 -10.98 -4.11
N SER A 42 -3.46 -10.31 -2.97
CA SER A 42 -4.31 -10.63 -1.80
C SER A 42 -5.79 -10.39 -2.10
N GLY A 43 -6.13 -9.26 -2.74
CA GLY A 43 -7.48 -8.95 -3.17
C GLY A 43 -8.02 -9.94 -4.20
N TRP A 44 -7.19 -10.37 -5.14
CA TRP A 44 -7.53 -11.43 -6.09
C TRP A 44 -7.78 -12.77 -5.40
N TRP A 45 -6.95 -13.13 -4.42
CA TRP A 45 -7.15 -14.33 -3.62
C TRP A 45 -8.45 -14.28 -2.80
N TYR A 46 -8.72 -13.16 -2.10
CA TYR A 46 -10.00 -12.95 -1.41
C TYR A 46 -11.19 -13.00 -2.38
N SER A 47 -10.97 -12.56 -3.63
CA SER A 47 -11.99 -12.64 -4.67
C SER A 47 -12.39 -14.05 -5.03
N LYS A 48 -11.40 -14.92 -5.19
CA LYS A 48 -11.60 -16.31 -5.57
C LYS A 48 -12.14 -17.16 -4.42
N ASN A 49 -11.89 -16.76 -3.17
CA ASN A 49 -12.29 -17.51 -1.98
C ASN A 49 -13.58 -16.98 -1.30
N GLY A 50 -14.31 -16.05 -1.92
CA GLY A 50 -15.62 -15.61 -1.42
C GLY A 50 -15.60 -14.72 -0.17
N VAL A 51 -14.45 -14.17 0.20
CA VAL A 51 -14.32 -13.30 1.39
C VAL A 51 -14.75 -11.87 1.00
N THR A 52 -16.02 -11.51 1.26
CA THR A 52 -16.66 -10.29 0.72
C THR A 52 -16.37 -8.99 1.47
N GLY A 53 -16.18 -9.03 2.80
CA GLY A 53 -15.96 -7.80 3.61
C GLY A 53 -14.63 -7.07 3.34
N PRO A 54 -13.47 -7.72 3.51
CA PRO A 54 -12.14 -7.10 3.33
C PRO A 54 -11.81 -6.74 1.87
N LYS A 55 -12.47 -7.39 0.92
CA LYS A 55 -12.16 -7.31 -0.51
C LYS A 55 -12.41 -5.92 -1.11
N VAL A 56 -13.47 -5.25 -0.66
CA VAL A 56 -13.77 -3.87 -1.09
C VAL A 56 -12.74 -2.89 -0.54
N ALA A 57 -12.39 -3.01 0.75
CA ALA A 57 -11.41 -2.14 1.40
C ALA A 57 -9.99 -2.30 0.80
N VAL A 58 -9.55 -3.54 0.58
CA VAL A 58 -8.26 -3.85 -0.05
C VAL A 58 -8.22 -3.37 -1.50
N GLY A 59 -9.32 -3.52 -2.25
CA GLY A 59 -9.41 -3.03 -3.63
C GLY A 59 -9.30 -1.50 -3.73
N VAL A 60 -10.04 -0.77 -2.90
CA VAL A 60 -10.02 0.71 -2.89
C VAL A 60 -8.66 1.25 -2.44
N MET A 61 -8.10 0.71 -1.36
CA MET A 61 -6.79 1.14 -0.85
C MET A 61 -5.65 0.76 -1.81
N GLY A 62 -5.75 -0.40 -2.47
CA GLY A 62 -4.78 -0.83 -3.47
C GLY A 62 -4.82 0.04 -4.73
N ALA A 63 -6.00 0.47 -5.15
CA ALA A 63 -6.16 1.42 -6.26
C ALA A 63 -5.60 2.81 -5.93
N LEU A 64 -5.85 3.31 -4.71
CA LEU A 64 -5.27 4.56 -4.23
C LEU A 64 -3.74 4.51 -4.17
N GLN A 65 -3.18 3.44 -3.60
CA GLN A 65 -1.73 3.27 -3.48
C GLN A 65 -1.06 3.10 -4.85
N ALA A 66 -1.74 2.46 -5.80
CA ALA A 66 -1.28 2.38 -7.20
C ALA A 66 -1.27 3.75 -7.87
N TYR A 67 -2.32 4.55 -7.68
CA TYR A 67 -2.42 5.89 -8.24
C TYR A 67 -1.29 6.80 -7.73
N THR A 68 -1.03 6.80 -6.43
CA THR A 68 0.05 7.63 -5.85
C THR A 68 1.44 7.14 -6.25
N ALA A 69 1.63 5.84 -6.47
CA ALA A 69 2.94 5.30 -6.84
C ALA A 69 3.27 5.46 -8.33
N PHE A 70 2.27 5.51 -9.21
CA PHE A 70 2.49 5.41 -10.66
C PHE A 70 1.90 6.55 -11.50
N ALA A 71 0.94 7.33 -11.00
CA ALA A 71 0.25 8.36 -11.76
C ALA A 71 0.40 9.78 -11.20
N ALA A 72 0.82 9.93 -9.94
CA ALA A 72 1.25 11.20 -9.34
C ALA A 72 2.74 11.46 -9.59
#